data_AF-R7U0X6-F1
#
_entry.id   AF-R7U0X6-F1
#
_cell.length_a   1.000
_cell.length_b   1.000
_cell.length_c   1.000
_cell.angle_alpha   90.00
_cell.angle_beta   90.00
_cell.angle_gamma   90.00
#
_symmetry.space_group_name_H-M   'P 1'
#
loop_
_entity.id
_entity.type
_entity.pdbx_description
1 polymer ?
#
loop_
_entity_poly.entity_id
_entity_poly.type
_entity_poly.pdbx_seq_one_letter_code
_entity_poly.pdbx_strand_id
1 'polypeptide(L)'
;CCQEIRQTRGMAAEESTQCITEHEGFSEICLARHALRAVYNRYHQCYRKSIPNEENKRSRFMAYRMMVYWCWGFLGKELRVPLPSCAVSAIRQKFPSENGDYTGFNYE
;
A
#
# COMPACT_ATOMS: atom_id res chain seq x y z
N CYS A 1 -4.28 -7.38 12.10
CA CYS A 1 -4.04 -8.37 11.02
C CYS A 1 -5.01 -8.14 9.84
N CYS A 2 -4.75 -8.65 8.61
CA CYS A 2 -5.68 -8.53 7.46
C CYS A 2 -7.02 -9.22 7.69
N GLN A 3 -7.04 -10.20 8.59
CA GLN A 3 -8.27 -10.86 8.98
C GLN A 3 -9.17 -9.96 9.83
N GLU A 4 -8.67 -8.93 10.51
CA GLU A 4 -9.50 -8.03 11.34
C GLU A 4 -10.28 -6.98 10.53
N ILE A 5 -9.91 -6.79 9.27
CA ILE A 5 -10.47 -5.74 8.41
C ILE A 5 -11.34 -6.42 7.34
N ARG A 6 -12.64 -6.08 7.31
CA ARG A 6 -13.64 -6.72 6.43
C ARG A 6 -13.22 -6.72 4.96
N GLN A 7 -12.72 -5.59 4.47
CA GLN A 7 -12.33 -5.41 3.06
C GLN A 7 -11.16 -6.31 2.69
N THR A 8 -10.10 -6.33 3.51
CA THR A 8 -8.92 -7.14 3.22
C THR A 8 -9.17 -8.63 3.42
N ARG A 9 -10.02 -8.99 4.39
CA ARG A 9 -10.52 -10.37 4.54
C ARG A 9 -11.31 -10.80 3.30
N GLY A 10 -12.15 -9.91 2.75
CA GLY A 10 -12.89 -10.13 1.52
C GLY A 10 -11.99 -10.49 0.36
N MET A 11 -10.98 -9.64 0.08
CA MET A 11 -10.02 -9.90 -1.00
C MET A 11 -9.29 -11.23 -0.80
N ALA A 12 -8.77 -11.50 0.41
CA ALA A 12 -8.06 -12.76 0.68
C ALA A 12 -8.93 -14.00 0.41
N ALA A 13 -10.24 -13.92 0.69
CA ALA A 13 -11.19 -15.00 0.47
C ALA A 13 -11.51 -15.24 -1.02
N GLU A 14 -11.34 -14.26 -1.91
CA GLU A 14 -11.57 -14.42 -3.36
C GLU A 14 -10.67 -15.52 -3.96
N GLU A 15 -9.42 -15.60 -3.50
CA GLU A 15 -8.46 -16.66 -3.88
C GLU A 15 -8.33 -17.77 -2.83
N SER A 16 -9.23 -17.83 -1.83
CA SER A 16 -9.16 -18.80 -0.73
C SER A 16 -7.82 -18.79 0.05
N THR A 17 -7.18 -17.62 0.14
CA THR A 17 -5.91 -17.44 0.85
C THR A 17 -6.12 -17.14 2.34
N GLN A 18 -5.17 -17.54 3.19
CA GLN A 18 -5.25 -17.29 4.63
C GLN A 18 -4.77 -15.88 5.00
N CYS A 19 -3.91 -15.29 4.16
CA CYS A 19 -3.46 -13.91 4.32
C CYS A 19 -3.51 -13.17 2.99
N ILE A 20 -3.90 -11.89 3.02
CA ILE A 20 -3.90 -11.04 1.82
C ILE A 20 -2.52 -10.91 1.18
N THR A 21 -1.44 -11.17 1.93
CA THR A 21 -0.07 -11.13 1.38
C THR A 21 0.27 -12.34 0.50
N GLU A 22 -0.54 -13.40 0.56
CA GLU A 22 -0.40 -14.62 -0.25
C GLU A 22 -1.17 -14.53 -1.57
N HIS A 23 -2.16 -13.64 -1.64
CA HIS A 23 -2.96 -13.38 -2.84
C HIS A 23 -2.08 -12.83 -3.97
N GLU A 24 -2.24 -13.35 -5.18
CA GLU A 24 -1.42 -12.95 -6.34
C GLU A 24 -1.50 -11.43 -6.58
N GLY A 25 -2.72 -10.88 -6.52
CA GLY A 25 -2.98 -9.45 -6.66
C GLY A 25 -2.22 -8.57 -5.67
N PHE A 26 -1.86 -9.05 -4.48
CA PHE A 26 -1.02 -8.27 -3.57
C PHE A 26 0.39 -8.06 -4.13
N SER A 27 0.97 -9.09 -4.74
CA SER A 27 2.29 -9.00 -5.35
C SER A 27 2.29 -8.06 -6.56
N GLU A 28 1.24 -8.12 -7.38
CA GLU A 28 1.08 -7.33 -8.60
C GLU A 28 0.78 -5.85 -8.31
N ILE A 29 -0.05 -5.58 -7.31
CA ILE A 29 -0.56 -4.23 -7.04
C ILE A 29 0.33 -3.52 -6.01
N CYS A 30 0.78 -4.21 -4.96
CA CYS A 30 1.45 -3.59 -3.82
C CYS A 30 2.96 -3.77 -3.82
N LEU A 31 3.52 -4.76 -4.54
CA LEU A 31 4.97 -5.06 -4.52
C LEU A 31 5.67 -4.87 -5.87
N ALA A 32 4.94 -4.67 -6.97
CA ALA A 32 5.50 -4.52 -8.30
C ALA A 32 6.11 -3.12 -8.52
N ARG A 33 7.44 -3.02 -8.42
CA ARG A 33 8.20 -1.75 -8.53
C ARG A 33 7.84 -0.90 -9.75
N HIS A 34 7.80 -1.52 -10.93
CA HIS A 34 7.56 -0.78 -12.17
C HIS A 34 6.13 -0.24 -12.24
N ALA A 35 5.14 -1.02 -11.79
CA ALA A 35 3.76 -0.57 -11.69
C ALA A 35 3.65 0.59 -10.68
N LEU A 36 4.22 0.46 -9.48
CA LEU A 36 4.22 1.52 -8.47
C LEU A 36 4.88 2.80 -8.97
N ARG A 37 5.99 2.70 -9.71
CA ARG A 37 6.65 3.86 -10.32
C ARG A 37 5.77 4.54 -11.37
N ALA A 38 5.09 3.78 -12.23
CA ALA A 38 4.16 4.34 -13.21
C ALA A 38 3.01 5.08 -12.55
N VAL A 39 2.39 4.48 -11.53
CA VAL A 39 1.28 5.13 -10.80
C VAL A 39 1.77 6.32 -9.97
N TYR A 40 2.98 6.26 -9.41
CA TYR A 40 3.61 7.40 -8.74
C TYR A 40 3.77 8.59 -9.68
N ASN A 41 4.28 8.37 -10.90
CA ASN A 41 4.49 9.44 -11.87
C ASN A 41 3.16 10.12 -12.24
N ARG A 42 2.09 9.34 -12.43
CA ARG A 42 0.74 9.87 -12.64
C ARG A 42 0.26 10.68 -11.43
N TYR A 43 0.43 10.16 -10.22
CA TYR A 43 0.07 10.87 -8.99
C TYR A 43 0.82 12.21 -8.88
N HIS A 44 2.13 12.21 -9.12
CA HIS A 44 2.95 13.40 -9.10
C HIS A 44 2.46 14.46 -10.12
N GLN A 45 2.14 14.04 -11.35
CA GLN A 45 1.62 14.95 -12.37
C GLN A 45 0.33 15.65 -11.94
N CYS A 46 -0.61 14.92 -11.32
CA CYS A 46 -1.89 15.48 -10.91
C CYS A 46 -1.80 16.37 -9.66
N TYR A 47 -0.93 16.04 -8.70
CA TYR A 47 -0.90 16.70 -7.40
C TYR A 47 0.31 17.61 -7.17
N ARG A 48 1.29 17.64 -8.09
CA ARG A 48 2.54 18.44 -8.04
C ARG A 48 3.25 18.40 -6.68
N LYS A 49 3.21 17.25 -6.00
CA LYS A 49 3.81 17.10 -4.67
C LYS A 49 5.31 16.90 -4.77
N SER A 50 6.07 17.38 -3.78
CA SER A 50 7.50 17.11 -3.68
C SER A 50 7.80 15.61 -3.78
N ILE A 51 8.78 15.28 -4.63
CA ILE A 51 9.21 13.91 -4.84
C ILE A 51 10.15 13.53 -3.69
N PRO A 52 9.82 12.52 -2.85
CA PRO A 52 10.81 11.98 -1.93
C PRO A 52 12.00 11.49 -2.74
N ASN A 53 13.23 11.91 -2.43
CA ASN A 53 14.42 11.49 -3.18
C ASN A 53 14.64 9.96 -3.13
N GLU A 54 14.23 9.32 -2.03
CA GLU A 54 14.40 7.90 -1.74
C GLU A 54 13.36 7.03 -2.48
N GLU A 55 13.81 6.09 -3.31
CA GLU A 55 12.95 5.28 -4.19
C GLU A 55 12.05 4.30 -3.44
N ASN A 56 12.57 3.64 -2.40
CA ASN A 56 11.77 2.78 -1.55
C ASN A 56 10.72 3.60 -0.78
N LYS A 57 11.01 4.84 -0.35
CA LYS A 57 10.00 5.73 0.26
C LYS A 57 8.85 6.00 -0.70
N ARG A 58 9.15 6.29 -1.97
CA ARG A 58 8.12 6.47 -3.01
C ARG A 58 7.32 5.18 -3.22
N SER A 59 8.01 4.05 -3.29
CA SER A 59 7.39 2.74 -3.49
C SER A 59 6.48 2.37 -2.32
N ARG A 60 6.93 2.52 -1.06
CA ARG A 60 6.11 2.32 0.15
C ARG A 60 4.87 3.21 0.13
N PHE A 61 5.06 4.51 -0.11
CA PHE A 61 3.96 5.48 -0.15
C PHE A 61 2.89 5.07 -1.17
N MET A 62 3.29 4.67 -2.38
CA MET A 62 2.35 4.22 -3.39
C MET A 62 1.76 2.86 -3.08
N ALA A 63 2.53 1.91 -2.57
CA ALA A 63 2.04 0.59 -2.19
C ALA A 63 0.90 0.70 -1.17
N TYR A 64 1.06 1.57 -0.15
CA TYR A 64 -0.01 1.83 0.81
C TYR A 64 -1.27 2.37 0.15
N ARG A 65 -1.14 3.33 -0.78
CA ARG A 65 -2.30 3.87 -1.51
C ARG A 65 -2.93 2.85 -2.44
N MET A 66 -2.12 2.05 -3.13
CA MET A 66 -2.60 1.03 -4.06
C MET A 66 -3.39 -0.04 -3.32
N MET A 67 -2.93 -0.45 -2.14
CA MET A 67 -3.71 -1.36 -1.29
C MET A 67 -5.07 -0.78 -0.91
N VAL A 68 -5.13 0.51 -0.56
CA VAL A 68 -6.41 1.18 -0.29
C VAL A 68 -7.32 1.14 -1.51
N TYR A 69 -6.81 1.51 -2.69
CA TYR A 69 -7.61 1.46 -3.92
C TYR A 69 -8.08 0.06 -4.27
N TRP A 70 -7.25 -0.94 -4.02
CA TRP A 70 -7.58 -2.32 -4.34
C TRP A 70 -8.67 -2.87 -3.43
N CYS A 71 -8.56 -2.75 -2.09
CA CYS A 71 -9.56 -3.36 -1.20
C CYS A 71 -10.77 -2.47 -0.91
N TRP A 72 -10.69 -1.15 -1.09
CA TRP A 72 -11.78 -0.22 -0.78
C TRP A 72 -12.28 0.59 -1.99
N GLY A 73 -11.58 0.56 -3.12
CA GLY A 73 -11.85 1.48 -4.23
C GLY A 73 -11.48 2.93 -3.87
N PHE A 74 -12.29 3.89 -4.33
CA PHE A 74 -12.02 5.31 -4.10
C PHE A 74 -12.64 5.79 -2.78
N LEU A 75 -11.79 6.18 -1.82
CA LEU A 75 -12.23 6.69 -0.50
C LEU A 75 -12.30 8.23 -0.39
N GLY A 76 -11.88 8.97 -1.41
CA GLY A 76 -11.78 10.44 -1.31
C GLY A 76 -10.57 10.92 -0.50
N LYS A 77 -10.54 12.21 -0.14
CA LYS A 77 -9.42 12.85 0.57
C LYS A 77 -9.53 12.75 2.09
N GLU A 78 -10.75 12.67 2.62
CA GLU A 78 -11.03 12.77 4.05
C GLU A 78 -11.02 11.41 4.75
N LEU A 79 -11.43 10.36 4.04
CA LEU A 79 -11.49 9.04 4.65
C LEU A 79 -10.12 8.35 4.57
N ARG A 80 -9.49 8.21 5.74
CA ARG A 80 -8.29 7.39 5.92
C ARG A 80 -8.66 6.08 6.60
N VAL A 81 -8.07 4.99 6.13
CA VAL A 81 -8.24 3.65 6.70
C VAL A 81 -6.91 3.09 7.16
N PRO A 82 -6.83 2.43 8.32
CA PRO A 82 -5.64 1.74 8.75
C PRO A 82 -5.42 0.50 7.87
N LEU A 83 -4.17 0.31 7.41
CA LEU A 83 -3.79 -0.90 6.68
C LEU A 83 -3.46 -2.03 7.66
N PRO A 84 -3.71 -3.29 7.27
CA PRO A 84 -3.40 -4.41 8.13
C PRO A 84 -1.89 -4.60 8.34
N SER A 85 -1.52 -4.97 9.57
CA SER A 85 -0.12 -5.14 9.99
C SER A 85 0.67 -6.09 9.10
N CYS A 86 0.09 -7.22 8.67
CA CYS A 86 0.78 -8.18 7.79
C CYS A 86 1.18 -7.55 6.45
N ALA A 87 0.29 -6.79 5.81
CA ALA A 87 0.60 -6.12 4.56
C ALA A 87 1.61 -4.98 4.75
N VAL A 88 1.49 -4.20 5.83
CA VAL A 88 2.46 -3.15 6.15
C VAL A 88 3.86 -3.74 6.34
N SER A 89 3.97 -4.85 7.08
CA SER A 89 5.24 -5.55 7.27
C SER A 89 5.82 -6.06 5.96
N ALA A 90 5.02 -6.71 5.11
CA ALA A 90 5.46 -7.21 3.80
C ALA A 90 5.95 -6.07 2.88
N ILE A 91 5.22 -4.94 2.84
CA ILE A 91 5.62 -3.76 2.05
C ILE A 91 6.94 -3.18 2.58
N ARG A 92 7.11 -3.06 3.90
CA ARG A 92 8.36 -2.56 4.52
C ARG A 92 9.54 -3.51 4.27
N GLN A 93 9.31 -4.81 4.24
CA GLN A 93 10.33 -5.79 3.89
C GLN A 93 10.77 -5.66 2.43
N LYS A 94 9.83 -5.44 1.49
CA LYS A 94 10.12 -5.26 0.06
C LYS A 94 10.81 -3.93 -0.26
N PHE A 95 10.46 -2.90 0.51
CA PHE A 95 10.89 -1.52 0.35
C PHE A 95 11.40 -0.98 1.69
N PRO A 96 12.61 -1.35 2.15
CA PRO A 96 13.11 -0.94 3.46
C PRO A 96 13.40 0.57 3.51
N SER A 97 13.24 1.16 4.71
CA SER A 97 13.79 2.49 5.03
C SER A 97 15.25 2.32 5.43
N GLU A 98 16.16 3.14 4.89
CA GLU A 98 17.61 3.03 5.15
C GLU A 98 17.93 3.15 6.65
N ASN A 99 17.20 4.00 7.38
CA ASN A 99 17.41 4.24 8.81
C ASN A 99 16.41 3.48 9.70
N GLY A 100 15.51 2.68 9.11
CA GLY A 100 14.40 2.08 9.86
C GLY A 100 13.32 3.07 10.31
N ASP A 101 13.43 4.35 9.95
CA ASP A 101 12.44 5.36 10.30
C ASP A 101 11.17 5.18 9.48
N TYR A 102 10.07 4.83 10.16
CA TYR A 102 8.74 4.75 9.57
C TYR A 102 7.78 5.65 10.34
N THR A 103 7.13 6.58 9.64
CA THR A 103 5.98 7.29 10.18
C THR A 103 4.80 6.33 10.25
N GLY A 104 4.17 6.25 11.43
CA GLY A 104 2.95 5.48 11.64
C GLY A 104 1.73 6.08 10.94
N PHE A 105 0.57 5.49 11.18
CA PHE A 105 -0.70 6.04 10.73
C PHE A 105 -1.10 7.20 11.63
N ASN A 106 -1.29 8.39 11.06
CA ASN A 106 -1.72 9.59 11.77
C ASN A 106 -3.15 9.98 11.33
N TYR A 107 -3.97 10.42 12.28
CA TYR A 107 -5.35 10.87 12.04
C TYR A 107 -5.44 12.34 11.57
N GLU A 108 -4.32 13.08 11.63
CA GLU A 108 -4.19 14.50 11.23
C GLU A 108 -4.21 14.73 9.72
#